data_AF-A0A3D3S948-F1
#
_entry.id   AF-A0A3D3S948-F1
#
_cell.length_a   1.000
_cell.length_b   1.000
_cell.length_c   1.000
_cell.angle_alpha   90.00
_cell.angle_beta   90.00
_cell.angle_gamma   90.00
#
_symmetry.space_group_name_H-M   'P 1'
#
loop_
_entity.id
_entity.type
_entity.pdbx_description
1 polymer ?
#
loop_
_entity_poly.entity_id
_entity_poly.type
_entity_poly.pdbx_seq_one_letter_code
_entity_poly.pdbx_strand_id
1 'polypeptide(L)'
;DLYRITFRIVDGAGAETRNINVVDGYTPVNPEAIENDIIALKRMGYNGARIHEKIETPRFHFLCDKLGILRTMEMPSFYWLSRRAFPAYEKEFREIVARDAMHPSSIAWVVFNET
;
A
#
# COMPACT_ATOMS: atom_id res chain seq x y z
N ASP A 1 -13.67 0.41 12.14
CA ASP A 1 -12.57 1.21 11.54
C ASP A 1 -12.36 0.80 10.09
N LEU A 2 -12.67 1.69 9.16
CA LEU A 2 -12.59 1.42 7.72
C LEU A 2 -11.13 1.47 7.28
N TYR A 3 -10.65 0.36 6.72
CA TYR A 3 -9.34 0.21 6.08
C TYR A 3 -9.25 1.14 4.87
N ARG A 4 -8.70 2.34 5.09
CA ARG A 4 -8.47 3.35 4.05
C ARG A 4 -7.09 3.13 3.49
N ILE A 5 -6.93 3.12 2.16
CA ILE A 5 -5.61 3.28 1.55
C ILE A 5 -5.26 4.76 1.64
N THR A 6 -4.43 5.12 2.61
CA THR A 6 -4.02 6.51 2.84
C THR A 6 -2.79 6.86 2.01
N PHE A 7 -3.01 7.52 0.88
CA PHE A 7 -1.93 8.11 0.10
C PHE A 7 -1.28 9.27 0.87
N ARG A 8 -0.02 9.09 1.27
CA ARG A 8 0.85 10.19 1.71
C ARG A 8 1.80 10.53 0.56
N ILE A 9 1.73 11.75 0.06
CA ILE A 9 2.58 12.25 -1.03
C ILE A 9 3.63 13.22 -0.47
N VAL A 10 4.79 13.26 -1.13
CA VAL A 10 5.76 14.36 -1.05
C VAL A 10 5.73 15.07 -2.40
N ASP A 11 5.10 16.23 -2.48
CA ASP A 11 5.25 17.14 -3.62
C ASP A 11 6.37 18.16 -3.33
N GLY A 12 6.76 18.94 -4.35
CA GLY A 12 7.77 20.00 -4.21
C GLY A 12 7.34 21.25 -3.42
N ALA A 13 6.12 21.27 -2.87
CA ALA A 13 5.49 22.37 -2.16
C ALA A 13 5.04 22.03 -0.71
N GLY A 14 5.10 20.77 -0.29
CA GLY A 14 4.75 20.29 1.04
C GLY A 14 3.96 18.98 1.02
N ALA A 15 4.14 18.14 2.05
CA ALA A 15 3.44 16.85 2.13
C ALA A 15 1.92 17.04 2.39
N GLU A 16 1.09 17.00 1.35
CA GLU A 16 -0.36 16.92 1.51
C GLU A 16 -0.81 15.44 1.60
N THR A 17 -1.58 15.11 2.65
CA THR A 17 -2.16 13.78 2.83
C THR A 17 -3.60 13.78 2.32
N ARG A 18 -3.90 12.97 1.31
CA ARG A 18 -5.29 12.74 0.87
C ARG A 18 -5.62 11.26 0.85
N ASN A 19 -6.73 10.91 1.49
CA ASN A 19 -7.27 9.55 1.44
C ASN A 19 -8.00 9.38 0.12
N ILE A 20 -7.58 8.42 -0.70
CA ILE A 20 -8.28 8.05 -1.93
C ILE A 20 -8.69 6.59 -1.75
N ASN A 21 -9.97 6.31 -1.91
CA ASN A 21 -10.46 4.94 -1.86
C ASN A 21 -10.15 4.29 -3.21
N VAL A 22 -9.08 3.49 -3.27
CA VAL A 22 -8.71 2.66 -4.45
C VAL A 22 -9.66 1.48 -4.61
N VAL A 23 -10.54 1.25 -3.64
CA VAL A 23 -11.47 0.13 -3.65
C VAL A 23 -12.61 0.47 -2.69
N ASP A 24 -13.85 0.39 -3.14
CA ASP A 24 -15.02 0.40 -2.26
C ASP A 24 -15.14 -0.99 -1.59
N GLY A 25 -14.25 -1.30 -0.63
CA GLY A 25 -14.14 -2.61 0.05
C GLY A 25 -12.71 -3.13 0.20
N TYR A 26 -12.55 -4.36 0.73
CA TYR A 26 -11.24 -5.03 0.85
C TYR A 26 -10.70 -5.53 -0.50
N THR A 27 -11.61 -5.88 -1.41
CA THR A 27 -11.31 -6.52 -2.69
C THR A 27 -11.80 -5.64 -3.83
N PRO A 28 -10.96 -5.41 -4.87
CA PRO A 28 -11.38 -4.70 -6.07
C PRO A 28 -12.68 -5.28 -6.65
N VAL A 29 -13.63 -4.41 -7.00
CA VAL A 29 -14.91 -4.83 -7.61
C VAL A 29 -14.67 -5.56 -8.92
N ASN A 30 -13.67 -5.13 -9.68
CA ASN A 30 -13.15 -5.80 -10.87
C ASN A 30 -11.66 -5.46 -11.08
N PRO A 31 -10.95 -6.15 -11.99
CA PRO A 31 -9.53 -5.90 -12.23
C PRO A 31 -9.19 -4.54 -12.84
N GLU A 32 -10.18 -3.86 -13.44
CA GLU A 32 -10.04 -2.55 -14.08
C GLU A 32 -10.07 -1.41 -13.06
N ALA A 33 -10.78 -1.60 -11.93
CA ALA A 33 -10.84 -0.63 -10.83
C ALA A 33 -9.43 -0.23 -10.35
N ILE A 34 -8.57 -1.23 -10.09
CA ILE A 34 -7.18 -1.00 -9.64
C ILE A 34 -6.42 -0.08 -10.60
N GLU A 35 -6.56 -0.31 -11.92
CA GLU A 35 -5.87 0.49 -12.93
C GLU A 35 -6.44 1.91 -13.00
N ASN A 36 -7.77 2.04 -12.94
CA ASN A 36 -8.44 3.34 -12.93
C ASN A 36 -8.01 4.20 -11.74
N ASP A 37 -7.83 3.60 -10.57
CA ASP A 37 -7.38 4.34 -9.38
C ASP A 37 -5.92 4.78 -9.49
N ILE A 38 -5.04 3.93 -10.02
CA ILE A 38 -3.63 4.31 -10.26
C ILE A 38 -3.54 5.42 -11.33
N ILE A 39 -4.36 5.34 -12.38
CA ILE A 39 -4.48 6.40 -13.39
C ILE A 39 -5.02 7.69 -12.76
N ALA A 40 -6.02 7.59 -11.89
CA ALA A 40 -6.57 8.75 -11.19
C ALA A 40 -5.50 9.44 -10.34
N LEU A 41 -4.70 8.68 -9.58
CA LEU A 41 -3.57 9.22 -8.82
C LEU A 41 -2.62 10.03 -9.70
N LYS A 42 -2.23 9.44 -10.82
CA LYS A 42 -1.33 10.09 -11.78
C LYS A 42 -1.93 11.35 -12.38
N ARG A 43 -3.23 11.32 -12.73
CA ARG A 43 -3.97 12.50 -13.25
C ARG A 43 -4.09 13.63 -12.24
N MET A 44 -4.13 13.30 -10.94
CA MET A 44 -4.09 14.27 -9.86
C MET A 44 -2.69 14.87 -9.62
N GLY A 45 -1.67 14.42 -10.36
CA GLY A 45 -0.29 14.90 -10.24
C GLY A 45 0.53 14.16 -9.20
N TYR A 46 0.03 13.07 -8.64
CA TYR A 46 0.77 12.29 -7.64
C TYR A 46 1.80 11.37 -8.28
N ASN A 47 2.94 11.24 -7.61
CA ASN A 47 4.05 10.36 -8.00
C ASN A 47 4.14 9.09 -7.14
N GLY A 48 3.33 8.97 -6.09
CA GLY A 48 3.43 7.87 -5.16
C GLY A 48 2.26 7.68 -4.21
N ALA A 49 2.32 6.57 -3.48
CA ALA A 49 1.28 6.04 -2.65
C ALA A 49 1.81 5.41 -1.37
N ARG A 50 1.16 5.67 -0.24
CA ARG A 50 1.31 4.85 0.96
C ARG A 50 0.14 3.89 1.03
N ILE A 51 0.42 2.60 0.99
CA ILE A 51 -0.60 1.59 1.28
C ILE A 51 -0.66 1.49 2.79
N HIS A 52 -1.84 1.72 3.36
CA HIS A 52 -2.03 1.78 4.80
C HIS A 52 -2.64 0.47 5.29
N GLU A 53 -1.90 -0.19 6.17
CA GLU A 53 -2.25 -1.45 6.85
C GLU A 53 -2.93 -2.50 5.95
N LYS A 54 -2.42 -2.66 4.73
CA LYS A 54 -2.99 -3.57 3.73
C LYS A 54 -1.91 -4.15 2.83
N ILE A 55 -2.05 -5.44 2.53
CA ILE A 55 -1.24 -6.14 1.54
C ILE A 55 -2.00 -6.17 0.22
N GLU A 56 -1.43 -5.53 -0.79
CA GLU A 56 -2.04 -5.44 -2.12
C GLU A 56 -1.76 -6.66 -3.00
N THR A 57 -2.48 -6.75 -4.11
CA THR A 57 -2.32 -7.85 -5.07
C THR A 57 -1.08 -7.67 -5.95
N PRO A 58 -0.49 -8.75 -6.50
CA PRO A 58 0.59 -8.63 -7.49
C PRO A 58 0.23 -7.77 -8.71
N ARG A 59 -1.06 -7.72 -9.08
CA ARG A 59 -1.56 -6.85 -10.16
C ARG A 59 -1.40 -5.37 -9.83
N PHE A 60 -1.69 -4.98 -8.59
CA PHE A 60 -1.49 -3.60 -8.13
C PHE A 60 0.00 -3.22 -8.25
N HIS A 61 0.91 -4.07 -7.77
CA HIS A 61 2.35 -3.81 -7.84
C HIS A 61 2.86 -3.70 -9.29
N PHE A 62 2.43 -4.61 -10.17
CA PHE A 62 2.74 -4.54 -11.60
C PHE A 62 2.25 -3.23 -12.23
N LEU A 63 1.03 -2.78 -11.90
CA LEU A 63 0.49 -1.54 -12.43
C LEU A 63 1.23 -0.31 -11.90
N CYS A 64 1.64 -0.29 -10.63
CA CYS A 64 2.50 0.77 -10.08
C CYS A 64 3.82 0.87 -10.84
N ASP A 65 4.49 -0.25 -11.11
CA ASP A 65 5.72 -0.27 -11.91
C ASP A 65 5.48 0.25 -13.33
N LYS A 66 4.43 -0.24 -13.99
CA LYS A 66 4.10 0.10 -15.38
C LYS A 66 3.70 1.56 -15.55
N LEU A 67 2.94 2.10 -14.60
CA LEU A 67 2.37 3.45 -14.67
C LEU A 67 3.28 4.50 -14.01
N GLY A 68 4.35 4.09 -13.34
CA GLY A 68 5.33 4.98 -12.73
C GLY A 68 4.82 5.65 -11.47
N ILE A 69 4.19 4.87 -10.58
CA ILE A 69 3.73 5.33 -9.26
C ILE A 69 4.55 4.61 -8.19
N LEU A 70 5.28 5.37 -7.38
CA LEU A 70 6.03 4.84 -6.23
C LEU A 70 5.07 4.36 -5.14
N ARG A 71 5.46 3.35 -4.37
CA ARG A 71 4.60 2.85 -3.29
C ARG A 71 5.38 2.40 -2.06
N THR A 72 4.84 2.72 -0.88
CA THR A 72 5.23 2.10 0.39
C THR A 72 4.28 0.96 0.70
N MET A 73 4.81 -0.14 1.22
CA MET A 73 4.02 -1.24 1.75
C MET A 73 3.95 -1.17 3.27
N GLU A 74 2.79 -1.49 3.83
CA GLU A 74 2.56 -1.45 5.26
C GLU A 74 1.87 -2.72 5.70
N MET A 75 2.49 -3.39 6.66
CA MET A 75 1.89 -4.55 7.30
C MET A 75 0.72 -4.11 8.18
N PRO A 76 -0.38 -4.88 8.23
CA PRO A 76 -1.43 -4.66 9.23
C PRO A 76 -0.87 -4.83 10.64
N SER A 77 -0.97 -3.79 11.47
CA SER A 77 -0.46 -3.83 12.84
C SER A 77 -1.48 -4.49 13.77
N PHE A 78 -1.00 -5.18 14.79
CA PHE A 78 -1.84 -5.67 15.88
C PHE A 78 -1.72 -4.72 17.09
N TYR A 79 -2.83 -4.45 17.77
CA TYR A 79 -2.85 -3.57 18.94
C TYR A 79 -2.09 -4.13 20.14
N TRP A 80 -2.09 -5.46 20.33
CA TRP A 80 -1.52 -6.10 21.51
C TRP A 80 -0.47 -7.14 21.12
N LEU A 81 0.76 -6.90 21.57
CA LEU A 81 1.83 -7.87 21.41
C LEU A 81 1.51 -9.13 22.22
N SER A 82 1.58 -10.29 21.55
CA SER A 82 1.45 -11.58 22.21
C SER A 82 2.46 -12.57 21.66
N ARG A 83 2.79 -13.60 22.46
CA ARG A 83 3.69 -14.70 22.06
C ARG A 83 3.21 -15.47 20.82
N ARG A 84 1.92 -15.36 20.48
CA ARG A 84 1.34 -15.96 19.27
C ARG A 84 1.34 -14.98 18.08
N ALA A 85 1.04 -13.70 18.32
CA ALA A 85 0.88 -12.71 17.25
C ALA A 85 2.21 -12.40 16.57
N PHE A 86 3.29 -12.16 17.32
CA PHE A 86 4.55 -11.72 16.74
C PHE A 86 5.20 -12.75 15.80
N PRO A 87 5.29 -14.05 16.15
CA PRO A 87 5.86 -15.03 15.22
C PRO A 87 5.02 -15.23 13.95
N ALA A 88 3.69 -15.14 14.06
CA ALA A 88 2.81 -15.22 12.89
C ALA A 88 3.00 -14.02 11.96
N TYR A 89 3.05 -12.82 12.56
CA TYR A 89 3.30 -11.57 11.86
C TYR A 89 4.68 -11.57 11.16
N GLU A 90 5.74 -11.99 11.85
CA GLU A 90 7.09 -12.04 11.27
C GLU A 90 7.15 -13.01 10.08
N LYS A 91 6.51 -14.18 10.23
CA LYS A 91 6.43 -15.17 9.16
C LYS A 91 5.74 -14.58 7.93
N GLU A 92 4.57 -13.97 8.12
CA GLU A 92 3.80 -13.36 7.03
C GLU A 92 4.57 -12.22 6.36
N PHE A 93 5.21 -11.34 7.14
CA PHE A 93 6.04 -10.27 6.60
C PHE A 93 7.17 -10.80 5.71
N ARG A 94 7.86 -11.88 6.13
CA ARG A 94 8.92 -12.51 5.33
C ARG A 94 8.38 -13.07 4.00
N GLU A 95 7.21 -13.70 4.03
CA GLU A 95 6.56 -14.24 2.81
C GLU A 95 6.18 -13.12 1.83
N ILE A 96 5.65 -12.01 2.35
CA ILE A 96 5.26 -10.85 1.55
C ILE A 96 6.49 -10.16 0.95
N VAL A 97 7.55 -9.94 1.74
CA VAL A 97 8.80 -9.37 1.23
C VAL A 97 9.38 -10.26 0.13
N ALA A 98 9.42 -11.58 0.34
CA ALA A 98 9.90 -12.50 -0.68
C ALA A 98 9.07 -12.43 -1.98
N ARG A 99 7.76 -12.20 -1.87
CA ARG A 99 6.85 -12.05 -3.02
C ARG A 99 7.05 -10.73 -3.77
N ASP A 100 7.16 -9.60 -3.06
CA ASP A 100 7.00 -8.26 -3.67
C ASP A 100 8.27 -7.40 -3.71
N ALA A 101 9.39 -7.85 -3.14
CA ALA A 101 10.63 -7.06 -3.07
C ALA A 101 11.22 -6.70 -4.44
N MET A 102 10.86 -7.42 -5.51
CA MET A 102 11.41 -7.20 -6.85
C MET A 102 10.66 -6.12 -7.66
N HIS A 103 9.61 -5.51 -7.10
CA HIS A 103 8.90 -4.41 -7.75
C HIS A 103 9.67 -3.09 -7.59
N PRO A 104 10.20 -2.45 -8.66
CA PRO A 104 10.96 -1.20 -8.56
C PRO A 104 10.16 -0.02 -8.02
N SER A 105 8.83 -0.04 -8.11
CA SER A 105 7.97 0.96 -7.45
C SER A 105 8.03 0.90 -5.92
N SER A 106 8.51 -0.20 -5.34
CA SER A 106 8.64 -0.38 -3.89
C SER A 106 9.75 0.48 -3.30
N ILE A 107 9.40 1.58 -2.63
CA ILE A 107 10.39 2.50 -2.05
C ILE A 107 10.61 2.34 -0.55
N ALA A 108 9.63 1.78 0.18
CA ALA A 108 9.74 1.55 1.62
C ALA A 108 8.81 0.44 2.12
N TRP A 109 9.21 -0.15 3.25
CA TRP A 109 8.45 -1.14 4.00
C TRP A 109 8.19 -0.61 5.41
N VAL A 110 6.92 -0.47 5.76
CA VAL A 110 6.43 -0.04 7.07
C VAL A 110 5.98 -1.28 7.82
N VAL A 111 6.66 -1.55 8.93
CA VAL A 111 6.41 -2.74 9.75
C VAL A 111 5.27 -2.44 10.74
N PHE A 112 5.22 -1.24 11.29
CA PHE A 112 4.23 -0.89 12.32
C PHE A 112 3.61 0.48 12.05
N ASN A 113 2.33 0.61 12.36
CA ASN A 113 1.58 1.84 12.36
C ASN A 113 0.99 2.07 13.76
N GLU A 114 1.15 3.29 14.29
CA GLU A 114 0.50 3.79 15.53
C GLU A 114 0.53 2.82 16.72
N THR A 115 1.70 2.23 16.97
CA THR A 115 1.94 1.22 18.02
C THR A 115 2.69 1.79 19.22
#